data_AF-A0A4W5MVH8-F1
#
_entry.id   AF-A0A4W5MVH8-F1
#
_cell.length_a   1.000
_cell.length_b   1.000
_cell.length_c   1.000
_cell.angle_alpha   90.00
_cell.angle_beta   90.00
_cell.angle_gamma   90.00
#
_symmetry.space_group_name_H-M   'P 1'
#
loop_
_entity.id
_entity.type
_entity.pdbx_description
1 polymer ?
#
loop_
_entity_poly.entity_id
_entity_poly.type
_entity_poly.pdbx_seq_one_letter_code
_entity_poly.pdbx_strand_id
1 'polypeptide(L)'
;MMQLNRAKFMVNGGCGYVLKPPPMCKGSFNLFCDDPLPAYPNKQLVLKIISGQQLPKPPDSMLGDRGEVHTHTHTQNNFSANIMD
;
A
#
# COMPACT_ATOMS: atom_id res chain seq x y z
N MET A 1 13.88 0.92 -0.18
CA MET A 1 14.00 0.73 1.30
C MET A 1 13.47 1.89 2.15
N MET A 2 13.32 3.13 1.65
CA MET A 2 12.92 4.27 2.51
C MET A 2 11.41 4.51 2.66
N GLN A 3 10.55 3.99 1.76
CA GLN A 3 9.11 4.24 1.79
C GLN A 3 8.42 3.66 3.03
N LEU A 4 8.78 2.43 3.42
CA LEU A 4 8.24 1.79 4.63
C LEU A 4 8.64 2.54 5.90
N ASN A 5 9.90 2.97 6.01
CA ASN A 5 10.36 3.76 7.15
C ASN A 5 9.64 5.10 7.21
N ARG A 6 9.53 5.80 6.08
CA ARG A 6 8.77 7.06 5.98
C ARG A 6 7.33 6.84 6.45
N ALA A 7 6.62 5.85 5.91
CA ALA A 7 5.25 5.54 6.29
C ALA A 7 5.12 5.18 7.78
N LYS A 8 6.04 4.38 8.33
CA LYS A 8 6.05 3.99 9.74
C LYS A 8 6.16 5.20 10.66
N PHE A 9 7.07 6.13 10.37
CA PHE A 9 7.26 7.32 11.20
C PHE A 9 6.16 8.38 11.00
N MET A 10 5.38 8.34 9.91
CA MET A 10 4.20 9.20 9.74
C MET A 10 3.14 9.00 10.82
N VAL A 11 3.08 7.82 11.45
CA VAL A 11 2.13 7.53 12.55
C VAL A 11 2.23 8.54 13.70
N ASN A 12 3.41 9.11 13.93
CA ASN A 12 3.63 10.15 14.93
C ASN A 12 4.19 11.44 14.30
N GLY A 13 3.64 11.84 13.14
CA GLY A 13 3.99 13.09 12.47
C GLY A 13 5.42 13.17 11.93
N GLY A 14 6.11 12.04 11.76
CA GLY A 14 7.49 12.01 11.25
C GLY A 14 8.56 12.41 12.26
N CYS A 15 8.24 12.48 13.56
CA CYS A 15 9.17 12.94 14.60
C CYS A 15 10.34 11.98 14.90
N GLY A 16 10.42 10.83 14.23
CA GLY A 16 11.45 9.81 14.45
C GLY A 16 11.15 8.83 15.58
N TYR A 17 10.01 8.96 16.28
CA TYR A 17 9.62 8.07 17.38
C TYR A 17 8.23 7.47 17.18
N VAL A 18 8.12 6.15 17.34
CA VAL A 18 6.84 5.42 17.36
C VAL A 18 6.83 4.52 18.60
N LEU A 19 5.77 4.61 19.40
CA LEU A 19 5.61 3.75 20.56
C LEU A 19 5.48 2.28 20.14
N LYS A 20 6.18 1.42 20.86
CA LYS A 20 6.07 -0.02 20.69
C LYS A 20 4.65 -0.46 21.15
N PRO A 21 3.97 -1.36 20.41
CA PRO A 21 2.68 -1.90 20.82
C PRO A 21 2.73 -2.52 22.23
N PRO A 22 1.68 -2.38 23.06
CA PRO A 22 1.69 -2.89 24.44
C PRO A 22 2.09 -4.36 24.62
N PRO A 23 1.69 -5.31 23.73
CA PRO A 23 2.12 -6.71 23.85
C PRO A 23 3.63 -6.91 23.74
N MET A 24 4.31 -6.06 22.99
CA MET A 24 5.77 -6.14 22.81
C MET A 24 6.53 -5.37 23.90
N CYS A 25 5.83 -4.62 24.76
CA CYS A 25 6.41 -3.92 25.91
C CYS A 25 6.51 -4.82 27.16
N LYS A 26 5.71 -5.90 27.21
CA LYS A 26 5.69 -6.86 28.32
C LYS A 26 6.44 -8.12 27.92
N GLY A 27 7.65 -8.32 28.46
CA GLY A 27 8.37 -9.60 28.44
C GLY A 27 8.32 -10.38 27.11
N SER A 28 8.17 -11.70 27.19
CA SER A 28 8.22 -12.62 26.05
C SER A 28 7.10 -12.37 25.03
N PHE A 29 7.45 -11.82 23.87
CA PHE A 29 6.61 -11.77 22.68
C PHE A 29 7.23 -12.68 21.61
N ASN A 30 6.50 -13.69 21.16
CA ASN A 30 6.95 -14.55 20.07
C ASN A 30 6.46 -13.98 18.73
N LEU A 31 7.41 -13.55 17.87
CA LEU A 31 7.14 -13.00 16.54
C LEU A 31 6.57 -14.02 15.55
N PHE A 32 6.74 -15.31 15.83
CA PHE A 32 6.36 -16.43 14.95
C PHE A 32 5.21 -17.27 15.51
N CYS A 33 4.49 -16.76 16.50
CA CYS A 33 3.33 -17.45 17.07
C CYS A 33 2.11 -17.20 16.18
N ASP A 34 1.47 -18.27 15.73
CA ASP A 34 0.25 -18.21 14.90
C ASP A 34 -1.03 -18.03 15.74
N ASP A 35 -0.95 -18.29 17.05
CA ASP A 35 -2.07 -18.12 17.96
C ASP A 35 -2.34 -16.63 18.25
N PRO A 36 -3.61 -16.19 18.24
CA PRO A 36 -3.94 -14.82 18.56
C PRO A 36 -3.60 -14.52 20.02
N LEU A 37 -2.92 -13.39 20.25
CA LEU A 37 -2.62 -12.92 21.60
C LEU A 37 -3.92 -12.59 22.36
N PRO A 38 -4.00 -12.86 23.68
CA PRO A 38 -5.14 -12.47 24.49
C PRO A 38 -5.41 -10.96 24.35
N ALA A 39 -6.66 -10.59 24.00
CA ALA A 39 -7.10 -9.22 23.68
C ALA A 39 -6.57 -8.61 22.36
N TYR A 40 -5.84 -9.37 21.53
CA TYR A 40 -5.37 -8.94 20.21
C TYR A 40 -5.71 -10.00 19.15
N PRO A 41 -6.98 -10.09 18.73
CA PRO A 41 -7.40 -11.05 17.71
C PRO A 41 -6.78 -10.73 16.35
N ASN A 42 -6.58 -11.77 15.53
CA ASN A 42 -6.15 -11.62 14.15
C ASN A 42 -7.15 -10.76 13.35
N LYS A 43 -6.64 -9.91 12.47
CA LYS A 43 -7.43 -9.04 11.61
C LYS A 43 -7.25 -9.46 10.15
N GLN A 44 -8.35 -9.62 9.41
CA GLN A 44 -8.33 -9.88 7.98
C GLN A 44 -8.61 -8.58 7.21
N LEU A 45 -7.78 -8.28 6.20
CA LEU A 45 -7.97 -7.16 5.29
C LEU A 45 -8.13 -7.68 3.86
N VAL A 46 -9.25 -7.37 3.21
CA VAL A 46 -9.51 -7.70 1.80
C VAL A 46 -9.51 -6.40 1.00
N LEU A 47 -8.65 -6.31 0.00
CA LEU A 47 -8.51 -5.13 -0.86
C LEU A 47 -8.94 -5.46 -2.28
N LYS A 48 -9.83 -4.64 -2.85
CA LYS A 48 -10.19 -4.66 -4.27
C LYS A 48 -9.78 -3.32 -4.89
N ILE A 49 -8.81 -3.34 -5.79
CA ILE A 49 -8.42 -2.16 -6.55
C ILE A 49 -9.44 -1.95 -7.66
N ILE A 50 -10.04 -0.76 -7.71
CA ILE A 50 -11.11 -0.43 -8.67
C ILE A 50 -10.57 0.40 -9.84
N SER A 51 -9.82 1.47 -9.55
CA SER A 51 -9.23 2.35 -10.55
C SER A 51 -8.08 3.17 -9.94
N GLY A 52 -7.37 3.94 -10.78
CA GLY A 52 -6.40 4.95 -10.37
C GLY A 52 -6.36 6.10 -11.37
N GLN A 53 -6.15 7.33 -10.89
CA GLN A 53 -6.15 8.56 -11.69
C GLN A 53 -4.81 9.28 -11.56
N GLN A 54 -4.45 10.07 -12.58
CA GLN A 54 -3.25 10.93 -12.59
C GLN A 54 -1.96 10.17 -12.24
N LEU A 55 -1.84 8.95 -12.76
CA LEU A 55 -0.62 8.17 -12.58
C LEU A 55 0.56 8.88 -13.26
N PRO A 56 1.73 8.94 -12.61
CA PRO A 56 2.89 9.62 -13.16
C PRO A 56 3.28 9.00 -14.51
N LYS A 57 3.73 9.84 -15.45
CA LYS A 57 4.22 9.37 -16.74
C LYS A 57 5.42 8.43 -16.54
N PRO A 58 5.50 7.33 -17.31
CA PRO A 58 6.69 6.48 -17.33
C PRO A 58 7.95 7.29 -17.74
N PRO A 59 9.15 6.92 -17.27
CA PRO A 59 10.39 7.68 -17.48
C PRO A 59 10.77 7.90 -18.95
N ASP A 60 10.46 6.94 -19.82
CA ASP A 60 10.79 6.99 -21.25
C ASP A 60 9.62 7.50 -22.12
N SER A 61 8.65 8.19 -21.50
CA SER A 61 7.52 8.76 -22.23
C SER A 61 7.97 9.97 -23.06
N MET A 62 8.11 9.78 -24.36
CA MET A 62 8.40 10.85 -25.34
C MET A 62 7.19 11.78 -25.60
N LEU A 63 6.15 11.75 -24.76
CA LEU A 63 4.86 12.39 -25.01
C LEU A 63 4.73 13.67 -24.16
N GLY A 64 4.62 14.81 -24.85
CA GLY A 64 4.50 16.14 -24.26
C GLY A 64 3.33 16.32 -23.28
N ASP A 65 3.29 17.47 -22.60
CA ASP A 65 2.46 17.82 -21.43
C ASP A 65 0.93 17.68 -21.54
N ARG A 66 0.39 17.11 -22.62
CA ARG A 66 -1.05 17.03 -22.89
C ARG A 66 -1.80 15.90 -22.16
N GLY A 67 -1.19 15.24 -21.17
CA GLY A 67 -1.90 14.30 -20.30
C GLY A 67 -2.47 13.03 -20.99
N GLU A 68 -2.10 12.74 -22.23
CA GLU A 68 -2.53 11.53 -22.93
C GLU A 68 -1.59 10.37 -22.60
N VAL A 69 -2.13 9.21 -22.20
CA VAL A 69 -1.39 7.94 -22.12
C VAL A 69 -1.84 7.11 -23.31
N HIS A 70 -1.10 7.15 -24.42
CA HIS A 70 -1.33 6.22 -25.51
C HIS A 70 -0.71 4.87 -25.13
N THR A 71 -1.55 3.91 -24.78
CA THR A 71 -1.15 2.49 -24.76
C THR A 71 -0.69 2.14 -26.17
N HIS A 72 0.61 1.94 -26.39
CA HIS A 72 1.04 1.14 -27.53
C HIS A 72 0.41 -0.22 -27.33
N THR A 73 -0.66 -0.48 -28.08
CA THR A 73 -1.37 -1.75 -28.14
C THR A 73 -0.39 -2.82 -28.62
N HIS A 74 0.31 -3.45 -27.67
CA HIS A 74 0.56 -4.87 -27.78
C HIS A 74 -0.39 -5.57 -26.81
N THR A 75 -1.43 -6.12 -27.41
CA THR A 75 -2.53 -6.88 -26.84
C THR A 75 -2.09 -7.80 -25.71
N GLN A 76 -2.45 -7.44 -24.47
CA GLN A 76 -3.19 -8.29 -23.53
C GLN A 76 -4.01 -7.38 -22.59
N ASN A 77 -5.04 -6.76 -23.15
CA ASN A 77 -6.06 -6.02 -22.40
C ASN A 77 -7.00 -7.00 -21.71
N ASN A 78 -6.97 -7.07 -20.38
CA ASN A 78 -8.03 -7.64 -19.55
C ASN A 78 -8.33 -6.75 -18.33
N PHE A 79 -8.48 -5.45 -18.57
CA PHE A 79 -9.17 -4.57 -17.61
C PHE A 79 -10.21 -3.75 -18.38
N SER A 80 -11.33 -4.40 -18.66
CA SER A 80 -12.58 -3.70 -18.98
C SER A 80 -13.16 -3.19 -17.66
N ALA A 81 -13.06 -1.88 -17.44
CA ALA A 81 -13.85 -1.19 -16.45
C ALA A 81 -15.28 -1.06 -16.96
N ASN A 82 -16.12 -2.06 -16.68
CA ASN A 82 -17.56 -1.93 -16.81
C ASN A 82 -18.10 -1.29 -15.53
N ILE A 83 -18.26 0.03 -15.57
CA ILE A 83 -19.20 0.76 -14.72
C ILE A 83 -20.55 0.70 -15.44
N MET A 84 -21.49 -0.07 -14.89
CA MET A 84 -22.93 0.10 -15.08
C MET A 84 -23.60 -0.13 -13.73
N ASP A 85 -24.59 0.71 -13.45
CA ASP A 85 -25.31 0.97 -12.18
C ASP A 85 -25.52 -0.19 -11.21
#